data_AF-A0A7C4B4Q9-F1
#
_entry.id   AF-A0A7C4B4Q9-F1
#
_cell.length_a   1.000
_cell.length_b   1.000
_cell.length_c   1.000
_cell.angle_alpha   90.00
_cell.angle_beta   90.00
_cell.angle_gamma   90.00
#
_symmetry.space_group_name_H-M   'P 1'
#
loop_
_entity.id
_entity.type
_entity.pdbx_description
1 polymer ?
#
loop_
_entity_poly.entity_id
_entity_poly.type
_entity_poly.pdbx_seq_one_letter_code
_entity_poly.pdbx_strand_id
1 'polypeptide(L)'
;MGEEQKRDKWIDAILEGKKLENYTEYKTREMHVCFLCETICYKRTPVKKIGNKYICINCLKMLKELLDNLEVWESEVSIDESMRKQVFENIHE
;
A
#
# COMPACT_ATOMS: atom_id res chain seq x y z
N MET A 1 42.33 1.22 -33.83
CA MET A 1 41.19 0.30 -33.63
C MET A 1 40.39 0.26 -34.92
N GLY A 2 40.21 -0.93 -35.50
CA GLY A 2 39.43 -1.12 -36.73
C GLY A 2 37.95 -0.81 -36.53
N GLU A 3 37.24 -0.46 -37.60
CA GLU A 3 35.80 -0.14 -37.59
C GLU A 3 34.95 -1.31 -37.07
N GLU A 4 35.38 -2.54 -37.31
CA GLU A 4 34.73 -3.77 -36.86
C GLU A 4 34.73 -3.90 -35.32
N GLN A 5 35.88 -3.65 -34.68
CA GLN A 5 35.98 -3.59 -33.21
C GLN A 5 35.15 -2.46 -32.59
N LYS A 6 34.93 -1.36 -33.32
CA LYS A 6 34.01 -0.31 -32.86
C LYS A 6 32.56 -0.79 -32.95
N ARG A 7 32.20 -1.46 -34.05
CA ARG A 7 30.85 -1.98 -34.27
C ARG A 7 30.47 -3.04 -33.24
N ASP A 8 31.38 -3.95 -32.90
CA ASP A 8 31.15 -4.98 -31.87
C ASP A 8 30.91 -4.36 -30.49
N LYS A 9 31.74 -3.39 -30.09
CA LYS A 9 31.54 -2.67 -28.81
C LYS A 9 30.19 -1.93 -28.75
N TRP A 10 29.73 -1.41 -29.88
CA TRP A 10 28.42 -0.77 -29.99
C TRP A 10 27.28 -1.79 -29.86
N ILE A 11 27.41 -2.95 -30.49
CA ILE A 11 26.43 -4.05 -30.39
C ILE A 11 26.36 -4.56 -28.94
N ASP A 12 27.50 -4.77 -28.29
CA ASP A 12 27.56 -5.18 -26.89
C ASP A 12 26.87 -4.17 -25.96
N ALA A 13 27.12 -2.87 -26.16
CA ALA A 13 26.47 -1.81 -25.39
C ALA A 13 24.93 -1.82 -25.56
N ILE A 14 24.44 -2.06 -26.79
CA ILE A 14 23.00 -2.18 -27.06
C ILE A 14 22.41 -3.42 -26.40
N LEU A 15 23.12 -4.55 -26.45
CA LEU A 15 22.68 -5.80 -25.81
C LEU A 15 22.61 -5.67 -24.30
N GLU A 16 23.60 -5.04 -23.66
CA GLU A 16 23.58 -4.77 -22.23
C GLU A 16 22.43 -3.82 -21.84
N GLY A 17 22.15 -2.80 -22.65
CA GLY A 17 20.98 -1.93 -22.46
C GLY A 17 19.67 -2.72 -22.44
N LYS A 18 19.45 -3.58 -23.45
CA LYS A 18 18.25 -4.44 -23.53
C LYS A 18 18.13 -5.44 -22.38
N LYS A 19 19.25 -6.00 -21.90
CA LYS A 19 19.24 -6.89 -20.72
C LYS A 19 18.74 -6.16 -19.48
N LEU A 20 19.19 -4.91 -19.29
CA LEU A 20 18.78 -4.07 -18.18
C LEU A 20 17.27 -3.77 -18.24
N GLU A 21 16.77 -3.38 -19.41
CA GLU A 21 15.34 -3.12 -19.64
C GLU A 21 14.48 -4.35 -19.29
N ASN A 22 14.83 -5.52 -19.83
CA ASN A 22 14.12 -6.77 -19.55
C ASN A 22 14.16 -7.15 -18.05
N TYR A 23 15.29 -6.94 -17.38
CA TYR A 23 15.39 -7.18 -15.95
C TYR A 23 14.46 -6.26 -15.16
N THR A 24 14.38 -4.99 -15.57
CA THR A 24 13.54 -3.97 -14.92
C THR A 24 12.06 -4.29 -15.09
N GLU A 25 11.63 -4.68 -16.29
CA GLU A 25 10.27 -5.16 -16.56
C GLU A 25 9.92 -6.42 -15.76
N TYR A 26 10.82 -7.40 -15.70
CA TYR A 26 10.59 -8.62 -14.94
C TYR A 26 10.41 -8.34 -13.45
N LYS A 27 11.24 -7.45 -12.87
CA LYS A 27 11.15 -7.09 -11.45
C LYS A 27 9.94 -6.24 -11.12
N THR A 28 9.56 -5.30 -12.00
CA THR A 28 8.38 -4.45 -11.80
C THR A 28 7.07 -5.24 -11.84
N ARG A 29 7.00 -6.36 -12.56
CA ARG A 29 5.83 -7.29 -12.50
C ARG A 29 5.61 -7.91 -11.12
N GLU A 30 6.66 -7.98 -10.30
CA GLU A 30 6.61 -8.50 -8.92
C GLU A 30 6.43 -7.38 -7.89
N MET A 31 6.22 -6.14 -8.35
CA MET A 31 6.02 -4.97 -7.52
C MET A 31 4.56 -4.54 -7.58
N HIS A 32 3.95 -4.39 -6.41
CA HIS A 32 2.57 -3.96 -6.29
C HIS A 32 2.52 -2.68 -5.46
N VAL A 33 1.77 -1.68 -5.93
CA VAL A 33 1.56 -0.45 -5.17
C VAL A 33 0.37 -0.64 -4.25
N CYS A 34 0.55 -0.37 -2.95
CA CYS A 34 -0.55 -0.36 -2.01
C CYS A 34 -1.52 0.78 -2.36
N PHE A 35 -2.80 0.47 -2.51
CA PHE A 35 -3.82 1.46 -2.81
C PHE A 35 -4.05 2.46 -1.66
N LEU A 36 -3.76 2.08 -0.41
CA LEU A 36 -4.04 2.91 0.76
C LEU A 36 -2.87 3.84 1.13
N CYS A 37 -1.65 3.32 1.11
CA CYS A 37 -0.46 4.08 1.56
C CYS A 37 0.56 4.35 0.45
N GLU A 38 0.23 3.98 -0.80
CA GLU A 38 1.06 4.16 -2.00
C GLU A 38 2.46 3.54 -1.94
N THR A 39 2.75 2.76 -0.89
CA THR A 39 4.03 2.10 -0.71
C THR A 39 4.19 1.00 -1.74
N ILE A 40 5.34 1.01 -2.41
CA ILE A 40 5.76 -0.05 -3.33
C ILE A 40 6.09 -1.30 -2.52
N CYS A 41 5.28 -2.33 -2.68
CA CYS A 41 5.44 -3.63 -2.06
C CYS A 41 6.24 -4.53 -2.99
N TYR A 42 7.44 -4.91 -2.55
CA TYR A 42 8.30 -5.87 -3.24
C TYR A 42 7.90 -7.30 -2.89
N LYS A 43 8.47 -8.28 -3.60
CA LYS A 43 8.22 -9.74 -3.48
C LYS A 43 8.11 -10.30 -2.05
N ARG A 44 8.76 -9.69 -1.06
CA ARG A 44 8.73 -10.13 0.35
C ARG A 44 7.63 -9.48 1.20
N THR A 45 7.04 -8.39 0.74
CA THR A 45 5.97 -7.69 1.45
C THR A 45 4.64 -8.33 1.07
N PRO A 46 3.93 -8.98 2.01
CA PRO A 46 2.65 -9.60 1.70
C PRO A 46 1.65 -8.53 1.28
N VAL A 47 1.00 -8.76 0.14
CA VAL A 47 -0.09 -7.94 -0.37
C VAL A 47 -1.32 -8.79 -0.63
N LYS A 48 -2.49 -8.22 -0.40
CA LYS A 48 -3.78 -8.82 -0.77
C LYS A 48 -4.36 -8.06 -1.95
N LYS A 49 -4.81 -8.79 -2.97
CA LYS A 49 -5.61 -8.21 -4.05
C LYS A 49 -7.08 -8.15 -3.60
N ILE A 50 -7.66 -6.95 -3.62
CA ILE A 50 -9.08 -6.68 -3.34
C ILE A 50 -9.66 -5.96 -4.56
N GLY A 51 -10.50 -6.66 -5.32
CA GLY A 51 -10.96 -6.17 -6.63
C GLY A 51 -9.78 -5.93 -7.59
N ASN A 52 -9.66 -4.71 -8.08
CA ASN A 52 -8.56 -4.26 -8.96
C ASN A 52 -7.39 -3.61 -8.19
N LYS A 53 -7.42 -3.59 -6.86
CA LYS A 53 -6.44 -2.90 -6.02
C LYS A 53 -5.59 -3.89 -5.23
N TYR A 54 -4.33 -3.52 -4.98
CA TYR A 54 -3.45 -4.23 -4.05
C TYR A 54 -3.39 -3.46 -2.74
N ILE A 55 -3.45 -4.16 -1.60
CA ILE A 55 -3.32 -3.56 -0.27
C ILE A 55 -2.22 -4.28 0.50
N CYS A 56 -1.29 -3.52 1.07
CA CYS A 56 -0.21 -4.07 1.87
C CYS A 56 -0.72 -4.60 3.21
N ILE A 57 0.00 -5.58 3.76
CA ILE A 57 -0.36 -6.18 5.04
C ILE A 57 -0.45 -5.18 6.20
N ASN A 58 0.36 -4.10 6.19
CA ASN A 58 0.33 -3.10 7.24
C ASN A 58 -1.00 -2.33 7.25
N CYS A 59 -1.47 -1.88 6.09
CA CYS A 59 -2.78 -1.23 6.00
C CYS A 59 -3.93 -2.17 6.34
N LEU A 60 -3.82 -3.47 6.01
CA LEU A 60 -4.82 -4.46 6.42
C LEU A 60 -4.86 -4.66 7.92
N LYS A 61 -3.71 -4.69 8.60
CA LYS A 61 -3.63 -4.76 10.06
C LYS A 61 -4.26 -3.53 10.71
N MET A 62 -3.90 -2.33 10.23
CA MET A 62 -4.50 -1.09 10.72
C MET A 62 -6.02 -1.07 10.52
N LEU A 63 -6.50 -1.51 9.35
CA LEU A 63 -7.94 -1.57 9.09
C LEU A 63 -8.64 -2.54 10.04
N LYS A 64 -8.04 -3.71 10.30
CA LYS A 64 -8.57 -4.66 11.29
C LYS A 64 -8.64 -4.02 12.67
N GLU A 65 -7.56 -3.39 13.13
CA GLU A 65 -7.53 -2.71 14.43
C GLU A 65 -8.57 -1.59 14.53
N LEU A 66 -8.77 -0.81 13.47
CA LEU A 66 -9.79 0.22 13.43
C LEU A 66 -11.21 -0.37 13.53
N LEU A 67 -11.48 -1.46 12.81
CA LEU A 67 -12.78 -2.13 12.87
C LEU A 67 -13.02 -2.79 14.22
N ASP A 68 -12.00 -3.41 14.82
CA ASP A 68 -12.10 -4.04 16.14
C ASP A 68 -12.41 -3.00 17.24
N ASN A 69 -11.90 -1.77 17.10
CA ASN A 69 -12.16 -0.69 18.05
C ASN A 69 -13.43 0.12 17.76
N LEU A 70 -14.11 -0.13 16.63
CA LEU A 70 -15.27 0.64 16.21
C LEU A 70 -16.45 0.47 17.17
N GLU A 71 -16.71 -0.76 17.63
CA GLU A 71 -17.80 -1.06 18.57
C GLU A 71 -17.62 -0.33 19.91
N VAL A 72 -16.37 -0.25 20.38
CA VAL A 72 -16.03 0.48 21.62
C VAL A 72 -16.35 1.95 21.46
N TRP A 73 -15.94 2.54 20.33
CA TRP A 73 -16.22 3.94 20.03
C TRP A 73 -17.72 4.23 19.90
N GLU A 74 -18.48 3.37 19.22
CA GLU A 74 -19.94 3.50 19.10
C GLU A 74 -20.63 3.46 20.47
N SER A 75 -20.18 2.59 21.37
CA SER A 75 -20.66 2.52 22.75
C SER A 75 -20.35 3.80 23.54
N GLU A 76 -19.11 4.30 23.44
CA GLU A 76 -18.69 5.56 24.09
C GLU A 76 -19.55 6.75 23.63
N VAL A 77 -19.83 6.84 22.33
CA VAL A 77 -20.71 7.88 21.77
C VAL A 77 -22.13 7.77 22.33
N SER A 78 -22.69 6.56 22.38
CA SER A 78 -24.04 6.34 22.94
C SER A 78 -24.12 6.69 24.43
N ILE A 79 -23.05 6.44 25.19
CA ILE A 79 -22.97 6.81 26.61
C ILE A 79 -22.89 8.33 26.76
N ASP A 80 -22.04 9.00 25.99
CA ASP A 80 -21.91 10.47 26.02
C ASP A 80 -23.25 11.16 25.71
N GLU A 81 -24.00 10.69 24.71
CA GLU A 81 -25.34 11.20 24.41
C GLU A 81 -26.32 11.02 25.59
N SER A 82 -26.26 9.88 26.26
CA SER A 82 -27.11 9.59 27.42
C SER A 82 -26.76 10.48 28.61
N MET A 83 -25.46 10.70 28.86
CA MET A 83 -24.98 11.60 29.91
C MET A 83 -25.38 13.05 29.64
N ARG A 84 -25.26 13.52 28.39
CA ARG A 84 -25.69 14.89 28.01
C ARG A 84 -27.17 15.11 28.28
N LYS A 85 -28.04 14.13 28.00
CA LYS A 85 -29.48 14.21 28.29
C LYS A 85 -29.72 14.31 29.80
N GLN A 86 -29.10 13.45 30.60
CA GLN A 86 -29.25 13.49 32.06
C GLN A 86 -28.72 14.80 32.65
N VAL A 87 -27.59 15.33 32.17
CA VAL A 87 -27.07 16.62 32.63
C VAL A 87 -28.05 17.75 32.27
N PHE A 88 -28.62 17.75 31.07
CA PHE A 88 -29.60 18.75 30.66
C PHE A 88 -30.87 18.69 31.51
N GLU A 89 -31.39 17.49 31.79
CA GLU A 89 -32.55 17.29 32.67
C GLU A 89 -32.26 17.78 34.10
N ASN A 90 -31.10 17.45 34.66
CA ASN A 90 -30.70 17.87 36.01
C ASN A 90 -30.40 19.37 36.17
N ILE A 91 -30.16 20.10 35.06
CA ILE A 91 -29.97 21.57 35.09
C ILE A 91 -31.33 22.29 35.05
N HIS A 92 -32.40 21.61 34.64
CA HIS A 92 -33.74 22.18 34.49
C HIS A 92 -34.73 21.79 35.61
N GLU A 93 -34.28 21.05 36.63
CA GLU A 93 -34.93 20.92 37.95
C GLU A 93 -34.44 22.00 38.93
#